data_AF-A0A5B9FRP8-F1
#
_entry.id   AF-A0A5B9FRP8-F1
#
_cell.length_a   1.000
_cell.length_b   1.000
_cell.length_c   1.000
_cell.angle_alpha   90.00
_cell.angle_beta   90.00
_cell.angle_gamma   90.00
#
_symmetry.space_group_name_H-M   'P 1'
#
loop_
_entity.id
_entity.type
_entity.pdbx_description
1 polymer ?
#
loop_
_entity_poly.entity_id
_entity_poly.type
_entity_poly.pdbx_seq_one_letter_code
_entity_poly.pdbx_strand_id
1 'polypeptide(L)'
;MKRLILILVIPLTLLSFMFVSKWWLVNVPDGPGEVIMYGFPFIYLAPGFHTSLSNQIFLLPLLGNLLVYFAISFVIIYIINRIKRIVMSKLIITGIWVITVLPLIFTILIALNPDNVYSLKCNCQAQVIKSGFDLDAQGYWTPHMTVEKAKQK
;
A
#
# COMPACT_ATOMS: atom_id res chain seq x y z
N MET A 1 -0.20 -17.36 -20.52
CA MET A 1 0.18 -16.43 -19.44
C MET A 1 -0.34 -15.02 -19.62
N LYS A 2 -0.19 -14.36 -20.78
CA LYS A 2 -0.65 -12.97 -21.01
C LYS A 2 -2.08 -12.66 -20.51
N ARG A 3 -3.05 -13.53 -20.84
CA ARG A 3 -4.44 -13.39 -20.37
C ARG A 3 -4.57 -13.49 -18.85
N LEU A 4 -3.91 -14.45 -18.21
CA LEU A 4 -3.93 -14.67 -16.75
C LEU A 4 -3.30 -13.49 -16.00
N ILE A 5 -2.29 -12.84 -16.58
CA ILE A 5 -1.69 -11.64 -16.01
C ILE A 5 -2.75 -10.54 -15.87
N LEU A 6 -3.49 -10.26 -16.94
CA LEU A 6 -4.52 -9.23 -16.94
C LEU A 6 -5.69 -9.58 -16.01
N ILE A 7 -6.22 -10.79 -16.08
CA ILE A 7 -7.46 -11.14 -15.37
C ILE A 7 -7.26 -11.51 -13.89
N LEU A 8 -6.02 -11.81 -13.46
CA LEU A 8 -5.76 -12.32 -12.11
C LEU A 8 -4.56 -11.68 -11.43
N VAL A 9 -3.42 -11.58 -12.11
CA VAL A 9 -2.19 -11.05 -11.47
C VAL A 9 -2.35 -9.58 -11.13
N ILE A 10 -2.85 -8.77 -12.06
CA ILE A 10 -3.10 -7.34 -11.81
C ILE A 10 -4.09 -7.12 -10.66
N PRO A 11 -5.30 -7.69 -10.66
CA PRO A 11 -6.23 -7.44 -9.57
C PRO A 11 -5.72 -7.95 -8.22
N LEU A 12 -5.07 -9.12 -8.19
CA LEU A 12 -4.46 -9.63 -6.96
C LEU A 12 -3.36 -8.71 -6.44
N THR A 13 -2.53 -8.18 -7.34
CA THR A 13 -1.47 -7.20 -6.99
C THR A 13 -2.08 -5.97 -6.32
N LEU A 14 -3.13 -5.40 -6.91
CA LEU A 14 -3.80 -4.21 -6.39
C LEU A 14 -4.44 -4.48 -5.03
N LEU A 15 -5.14 -5.61 -4.88
CA LEU A 15 -5.72 -6.01 -3.60
C LEU A 15 -4.65 -6.20 -2.53
N SER A 16 -3.57 -6.94 -2.82
CA SER A 16 -2.48 -7.12 -1.86
C SER A 16 -1.81 -5.79 -1.51
N PHE A 17 -1.59 -4.91 -2.49
CA PHE A 17 -1.00 -3.59 -2.24
C PHE A 17 -1.89 -2.70 -1.35
N MET A 18 -3.21 -2.71 -1.55
CA MET A 18 -4.15 -1.91 -0.77
C MET A 18 -4.36 -2.45 0.65
N PHE A 19 -4.46 -3.77 0.83
CA PHE A 19 -4.87 -4.38 2.10
C PHE A 19 -3.70 -4.94 2.92
N VAL A 20 -2.58 -5.28 2.29
CA VAL A 20 -1.41 -5.81 2.99
C VAL A 20 -0.37 -4.71 3.00
N SER A 21 -0.14 -4.12 4.16
CA SER A 21 0.92 -3.12 4.33
C SER A 21 1.55 -3.22 5.69
N LYS A 22 2.76 -2.68 5.76
CA LYS A 22 3.51 -2.57 6.99
C LYS A 22 3.41 -1.14 7.48
N TRP A 23 3.08 -0.99 8.75
CA TRP A 23 3.17 0.28 9.46
C TRP A 23 4.54 0.38 10.13
N TRP A 24 5.06 1.59 10.17
CA TRP A 24 6.37 1.92 10.70
C TRP A 24 6.20 3.09 11.66
N LEU A 25 6.39 2.85 12.95
CA LEU A 25 6.55 3.91 13.93
C LEU A 25 7.97 4.44 13.82
N VAL A 26 8.08 5.70 13.44
CA VAL A 26 9.33 6.36 13.09
C VAL A 26 9.44 7.65 13.86
N ASN A 27 10.61 7.94 14.41
CA ASN A 27 10.95 9.27 14.88
C ASN A 27 11.58 10.09 13.75
N VAL A 28 11.05 11.28 13.50
CA VAL A 28 11.57 12.25 12.53
C VAL A 28 12.11 13.45 13.31
N PRO A 29 13.43 13.52 13.57
CA PRO A 29 14.03 14.56 14.42
C PRO A 29 13.80 15.98 13.89
N ASP A 30 13.84 16.15 12.57
CA ASP A 30 13.65 17.44 11.89
C ASP A 30 12.18 17.72 11.53
N GLY A 31 11.24 16.97 12.12
CA GLY A 31 9.82 16.99 11.76
C GLY A 31 8.91 16.96 12.99
N PRO A 32 7.69 16.39 12.87
CA PRO A 32 6.70 16.39 13.96
C PRO A 32 7.03 15.44 15.13
N GLY A 33 8.23 14.84 15.17
CA GLY A 33 8.63 13.82 16.14
C GLY A 33 8.19 12.43 15.72
N GLU A 34 7.49 11.71 16.59
CA GLU A 34 7.06 10.33 16.33
C GLU A 34 5.81 10.28 15.46
N VAL A 35 5.92 9.59 14.32
CA VAL A 35 4.86 9.43 13.33
C VAL A 35 4.76 7.99 12.86
N ILE A 36 3.58 7.62 12.37
CA ILE A 36 3.41 6.35 11.68
C ILE A 36 3.45 6.60 10.17
N MET A 37 4.32 5.84 9.52
CA MET A 37 4.44 5.79 8.07
C MET A 37 4.01 4.41 7.57
N TYR A 38 3.58 4.31 6.32
CA TYR A 38 3.07 3.08 5.72
C TYR A 38 3.82 2.70 4.45
N GLY A 39 3.88 1.39 4.22
CA GLY A 39 4.36 0.80 2.98
C GLY A 39 5.16 -0.48 3.20
N PHE A 40 5.17 -1.35 2.21
CA PHE A 40 5.97 -2.56 2.24
C PHE A 40 6.43 -2.94 0.81
N PRO A 41 7.71 -3.30 0.62
CA PRO A 41 8.79 -3.29 1.60
C PRO A 41 9.32 -1.89 1.93
N PHE A 42 9.02 -0.87 1.12
CA PHE A 42 9.49 0.50 1.30
C PHE A 42 8.39 1.40 1.87
N ILE A 43 8.77 2.38 2.69
CA ILE A 43 7.84 3.41 3.16
C ILE A 43 7.49 4.32 1.98
N TYR A 44 6.22 4.41 1.63
CA TYR A 44 5.74 5.27 0.55
C TYR A 44 4.73 6.33 0.98
N LEU A 45 4.15 6.18 2.17
CA LEU A 45 3.14 7.09 2.69
C LEU A 45 3.54 7.56 4.08
N ALA A 46 3.49 8.87 4.30
CA ALA A 46 3.70 9.49 5.60
C ALA A 46 2.62 10.56 5.83
N PRO A 47 2.33 10.94 7.10
CA PRO A 47 1.58 12.15 7.36
C PRO A 47 2.37 13.37 6.85
N GLY A 48 1.69 14.38 6.33
CA GLY A 48 2.33 15.63 5.93
C GLY A 48 2.95 16.33 7.13
N PHE A 49 4.23 16.68 7.03
CA PHE A 49 4.98 17.27 8.14
C PHE A 49 4.67 18.75 8.40
N HIS A 50 4.13 19.45 7.39
CA HIS A 50 3.92 20.91 7.43
C HIS A 50 2.47 21.34 7.18
N THR A 51 1.58 20.39 6.86
CA THR A 51 0.18 20.63 6.48
C THR A 51 -0.71 19.65 7.22
N SER A 52 -1.54 20.17 8.13
CA SER A 52 -2.51 19.37 8.90
C SER A 52 -3.45 18.60 7.96
N LEU A 53 -3.76 17.34 8.29
CA LEU A 53 -4.66 16.45 7.52
C LEU A 53 -4.20 16.11 6.08
N SER A 54 -2.97 16.45 5.71
CA SER A 54 -2.40 16.04 4.42
C SER A 54 -1.59 14.75 4.53
N ASN A 55 -1.50 14.02 3.42
CA ASN A 55 -0.55 12.92 3.27
C ASN A 55 0.63 13.33 2.41
N GLN A 56 1.81 12.83 2.75
CA GLN A 56 2.99 12.89 1.90
C GLN A 56 3.23 11.54 1.24
N ILE A 57 3.24 11.51 -0.09
CA ILE A 57 3.36 10.31 -0.92
C ILE A 57 4.72 10.31 -1.64
N PHE A 58 5.49 9.24 -1.44
CA PHE A 58 6.77 9.02 -2.07
C PHE A 58 6.64 8.12 -3.30
N LEU A 59 6.85 8.70 -4.49
CA LEU A 59 6.57 8.05 -5.77
C LEU A 59 7.51 6.88 -6.10
N LEU A 60 8.82 6.99 -5.80
CA LEU A 60 9.76 5.89 -6.08
C LEU A 60 9.52 4.69 -5.16
N PRO A 61 9.36 4.85 -3.83
CA PRO A 61 8.95 3.76 -2.95
C PRO A 61 7.59 3.15 -3.33
N LEU A 62 6.61 3.99 -3.72
CA LEU A 62 5.30 3.53 -4.19
C LEU A 62 5.44 2.59 -5.39
N LEU A 63 6.19 3.02 -6.41
CA LEU A 63 6.44 2.23 -7.61
C LEU A 63 7.22 0.95 -7.29
N GLY A 64 8.25 1.05 -6.44
CA GLY A 64 9.04 -0.10 -5.98
C GLY A 64 8.17 -1.14 -5.27
N ASN A 65 7.29 -0.70 -4.37
CA ASN A 65 6.33 -1.58 -3.71
C ASN A 65 5.41 -2.25 -4.71
N LEU A 66 4.79 -1.48 -5.61
CA LEU A 66 3.87 -2.02 -6.62
C LEU A 66 4.54 -3.11 -7.47
N LEU A 67 5.81 -2.92 -7.86
CA LEU A 67 6.59 -3.93 -8.58
C LEU A 67 6.85 -5.18 -7.74
N VAL A 68 7.11 -5.04 -6.44
CA VAL A 68 7.29 -6.18 -5.52
C VAL A 68 5.99 -6.99 -5.39
N TYR A 69 4.85 -6.33 -5.14
CA TYR A 69 3.55 -7.01 -5.08
C TYR A 69 3.20 -7.68 -6.40
N PHE A 70 3.53 -7.04 -7.53
CA PHE A 70 3.33 -7.61 -8.86
C PHE A 70 4.19 -8.86 -9.05
N ALA A 71 5.48 -8.81 -8.68
CA ALA A 71 6.38 -9.95 -8.77
C ALA A 71 5.91 -11.12 -7.90
N ILE A 72 5.50 -10.87 -6.66
CA ILE A 72 4.96 -11.89 -5.75
C ILE A 72 3.70 -12.53 -6.35
N SER A 73 2.73 -11.71 -6.75
CA SER A 73 1.47 -12.19 -7.35
C SER A 73 1.73 -12.97 -8.64
N PHE A 74 2.65 -12.49 -9.47
CA PHE A 74 3.02 -13.16 -10.70
C PHE A 74 3.64 -14.53 -10.44
N VAL A 75 4.60 -14.63 -9.51
CA VAL A 75 5.25 -15.90 -9.15
C VAL A 75 4.24 -16.90 -8.61
N ILE A 76 3.35 -16.48 -7.71
CA ILE A 76 2.31 -17.34 -7.13
C ILE A 76 1.40 -17.90 -8.23
N ILE A 77 0.83 -17.02 -9.07
CA ILE A 77 -0.08 -17.43 -10.15
C ILE A 77 0.65 -18.27 -11.20
N TYR A 78 1.93 -17.96 -11.48
CA TYR A 78 2.75 -18.72 -12.41
C TYR A 78 2.95 -20.16 -11.91
N ILE A 79 3.31 -20.35 -10.64
CA ILE A 79 3.49 -21.67 -10.03
C ILE A 79 2.16 -22.44 -10.04
N ILE A 80 1.06 -21.82 -9.61
CA ILE A 80 -0.26 -22.48 -9.59
C ILE A 80 -0.66 -22.90 -11.00
N ASN A 81 -0.51 -22.03 -12.00
CA ASN A 81 -0.86 -22.35 -13.38
C ASN A 81 0.02 -23.47 -13.97
N ARG A 82 1.26 -23.61 -13.47
CA ARG A 82 2.17 -24.69 -13.88
C ARG A 82 1.74 -26.03 -13.29
N ILE A 83 1.22 -26.06 -12.06
CA ILE A 83 0.72 -27.30 -11.41
C ILE A 83 -0.64 -27.69 -11.98
N LYS A 84 -1.57 -26.73 -12.07
CA LYS A 84 -2.92 -26.94 -12.59
C LYS A 84 -3.31 -25.75 -13.47
N ARG A 85 -3.67 -26.03 -14.72
CA ARG A 85 -4.11 -25.00 -15.66
C ARG A 85 -5.30 -24.24 -15.08
N ILE A 86 -5.14 -22.93 -14.87
CA ILE A 86 -6.20 -22.10 -14.32
C ILE A 86 -7.22 -21.79 -15.42
N VAL A 87 -8.46 -22.22 -15.21
CA VAL A 87 -9.61 -21.89 -16.06
C VAL A 87 -10.64 -21.19 -15.19
N MET A 88 -11.00 -19.96 -15.54
CA MET A 88 -11.97 -19.16 -14.80
C MET A 88 -13.16 -18.82 -15.68
N SER A 89 -14.35 -18.89 -15.09
CA SER A 89 -15.59 -18.43 -15.71
C SER A 89 -15.61 -16.90 -15.76
N LYS A 90 -16.42 -16.34 -16.67
CA LYS A 90 -16.58 -14.89 -16.80
C LYS A 90 -17.09 -14.26 -15.50
N LEU A 91 -18.00 -14.93 -14.78
CA LEU A 91 -18.55 -14.47 -13.50
C LEU A 91 -17.47 -14.26 -12.43
N ILE A 92 -16.55 -15.22 -12.28
CA ILE A 92 -15.46 -15.11 -11.30
C ILE A 92 -14.53 -13.95 -11.65
N ILE A 93 -14.19 -13.80 -12.93
CA ILE A 93 -13.33 -12.70 -13.40
C ILE A 93 -13.99 -11.35 -13.09
N THR A 94 -15.28 -11.20 -13.44
CA THR A 94 -16.02 -9.96 -13.15
C THR A 94 -16.07 -9.68 -11.65
N GLY A 95 -16.35 -10.68 -10.81
CA GLY A 95 -16.39 -10.52 -9.36
C GLY A 95 -15.06 -10.03 -8.78
N ILE A 96 -13.93 -10.63 -9.18
CA ILE A 96 -12.58 -10.20 -8.75
C ILE A 96 -12.33 -8.74 -9.15
N TRP A 97 -12.69 -8.36 -10.38
CA TRP A 97 -12.51 -6.99 -10.85
C TRP A 97 -13.36 -5.98 -10.10
N VAL A 98 -14.62 -6.29 -9.80
CA VAL A 98 -15.49 -5.40 -9.01
C VAL A 98 -14.91 -5.17 -7.61
N ILE A 99 -14.48 -6.24 -6.94
CA ILE A 99 -13.86 -6.17 -5.61
C ILE A 99 -12.53 -5.41 -5.64
N THR A 100 -11.83 -5.40 -6.77
CA THR A 100 -10.58 -4.66 -6.93
C THR A 100 -10.82 -3.18 -7.22
N VAL A 101 -11.70 -2.87 -8.18
CA VAL A 101 -11.90 -1.51 -8.71
C VAL A 101 -12.58 -0.61 -7.69
N LEU A 102 -13.55 -1.15 -6.93
CA LEU A 102 -14.31 -0.35 -5.97
C LEU A 102 -13.41 0.30 -4.89
N PRO A 103 -12.57 -0.45 -4.13
CA PRO A 103 -11.63 0.15 -3.18
C PRO A 103 -10.55 0.98 -3.87
N LEU A 104 -10.12 0.59 -5.08
CA LEU A 104 -9.13 1.36 -5.83
C LEU A 104 -9.62 2.78 -6.15
N ILE A 105 -10.87 2.95 -6.55
CA ILE A 105 -11.47 4.27 -6.80
C ILE A 105 -11.41 5.11 -5.52
N PHE A 106 -11.80 4.53 -4.39
CA PHE A 106 -11.75 5.23 -3.10
C PHE A 106 -10.33 5.66 -2.75
N THR A 107 -9.33 4.78 -2.96
CA THR A 107 -7.93 5.12 -2.72
C THR A 107 -7.41 6.22 -3.64
N ILE A 108 -7.79 6.19 -4.93
CA ILE A 108 -7.41 7.24 -5.88
C ILE A 108 -8.01 8.59 -5.48
N LEU A 109 -9.28 8.64 -5.06
CA LEU A 109 -9.93 9.88 -4.64
C LEU A 109 -9.19 10.53 -3.46
N ILE A 110 -8.73 9.73 -2.50
CA ILE A 110 -7.99 10.25 -1.34
C ILE A 110 -6.59 10.67 -1.73
N ALA A 111 -5.93 9.95 -2.64
CA ALA A 111 -4.64 10.37 -3.18
C ALA A 111 -4.77 11.71 -3.92
N LEU A 112 -5.83 11.90 -4.73
CA LEU A 112 -6.06 13.12 -5.50
C LEU A 112 -6.44 14.36 -4.67
N ASN A 113 -6.55 14.26 -3.34
CA ASN A 113 -6.78 15.42 -2.49
C ASN A 113 -5.67 16.48 -2.75
N PRO A 114 -6.01 17.73 -3.12
CA PRO A 114 -5.04 18.77 -3.46
C PRO A 114 -4.10 19.14 -2.30
N ASP A 115 -4.49 18.85 -1.06
CA ASP A 115 -3.65 19.11 0.12
C ASP A 115 -2.51 18.10 0.26
N ASN A 116 -2.54 16.99 -0.48
CA ASN A 116 -1.48 15.98 -0.44
C ASN A 116 -0.20 16.48 -1.11
N VAL A 117 0.93 16.11 -0.50
CA VAL A 117 2.27 16.46 -0.99
C VAL A 117 2.89 15.25 -1.69
N TYR A 118 3.37 15.47 -2.90
CA TYR A 118 4.05 14.43 -3.69
C TYR A 118 5.55 14.68 -3.72
N SER A 119 6.33 13.64 -3.47
CA SER A 119 7.80 13.71 -3.50
C SER A 119 8.38 12.45 -4.14
N LEU A 120 9.57 12.55 -4.74
CA LEU A 120 10.19 11.37 -5.37
C LEU A 120 10.65 10.33 -4.34
N LYS A 121 11.21 10.78 -3.22
CA LYS A 121 11.71 9.95 -2.10
C LYS A 121 11.59 10.73 -0.79
N CYS A 122 11.66 10.04 0.35
CA CYS A 122 11.82 10.77 1.63
C CYS A 122 13.24 11.32 1.73
N ASN A 123 13.36 12.60 2.03
CA ASN A 123 14.62 13.22 2.45
C ASN A 123 14.75 13.26 3.99
N CYS A 124 13.79 12.66 4.70
CA CYS A 124 13.75 12.62 6.16
C CYS A 124 14.76 11.61 6.71
N GLN A 125 15.46 11.98 7.79
CA GLN A 125 16.22 11.03 8.61
C GLN A 125 15.25 10.30 9.56
N ALA A 126 14.46 9.40 8.98
CA ALA A 126 13.52 8.56 9.68
C ALA A 126 14.24 7.47 10.48
N GLN A 127 14.13 7.50 11.81
CA GLN A 127 14.61 6.42 12.68
C GLN A 127 13.46 5.50 13.05
N VAL A 128 13.52 4.23 12.61
CA VAL A 128 12.48 3.25 12.91
C VAL A 128 12.56 2.85 14.39
N ILE A 129 11.50 3.12 15.14
CA ILE A 129 11.35 2.70 16.53
C ILE A 129 10.73 1.30 16.58
N LYS A 130 9.59 1.12 15.90
CA LYS A 130 8.82 -0.12 15.88
C LYS A 130 8.13 -0.29 14.55
N SER A 131 7.81 -1.52 14.18
CA SER A 131 7.06 -1.78 12.97
C SER A 131 6.28 -3.08 13.07
N GLY A 132 5.20 -3.20 12.30
CA GLY A 132 4.35 -4.37 12.30
C GLY A 132 3.48 -4.43 11.05
N PHE A 133 2.87 -5.59 10.83
CA PHE A 133 1.82 -5.74 9.83
C PHE A 133 0.48 -5.54 10.50
N ASP A 134 -0.39 -4.77 9.88
CA ASP A 134 -1.80 -4.75 10.21
C ASP A 134 -2.58 -5.08 8.94
N LEU A 135 -3.63 -5.91 9.08
CA LEU A 135 -4.57 -6.18 7.98
C LEU A 135 -5.66 -5.10 7.91
N ASP A 136 -5.51 -4.05 8.71
CA ASP A 136 -6.49 -3.00 8.89
C ASP A 136 -6.19 -1.84 7.94
N ALA A 137 -7.05 -1.67 6.93
CA ALA A 137 -6.97 -0.54 6.00
C ALA A 137 -7.14 0.82 6.70
N GLN A 138 -7.60 0.84 7.97
CA GLN A 138 -7.85 2.07 8.73
C GLN A 138 -6.60 2.91 9.02
N GLY A 139 -5.42 2.29 9.16
CA GLY A 139 -4.17 3.00 9.41
C GLY A 139 -3.80 3.96 8.27
N TYR A 140 -4.07 3.55 7.03
CA TYR A 140 -3.82 4.36 5.84
C TYR A 140 -4.58 5.69 5.80
N TRP A 141 -5.72 5.77 6.49
CA TRP A 141 -6.64 6.90 6.40
C TRP A 141 -6.52 7.87 7.58
N THR A 142 -5.95 7.43 8.72
CA THR A 142 -5.85 8.25 9.95
C THR A 142 -4.54 8.01 10.74
N PRO A 143 -3.37 8.33 10.16
CA PRO A 143 -2.06 8.07 10.80
C PRO A 143 -1.89 8.69 12.20
N HIS A 144 -2.59 9.79 12.50
CA HIS A 144 -2.48 10.50 13.77
C HIS A 144 -3.10 9.75 14.97
N MET A 145 -4.18 8.99 14.77
CA MET A 145 -4.84 8.23 15.85
C MET A 145 -4.09 6.95 16.23
N THR A 146 -3.14 6.52 15.42
CA THR A 146 -2.49 5.21 15.57
C THR A 146 -1.20 5.25 16.38
N VAL A 147 -0.57 6.42 16.57
CA VAL A 147 0.71 6.55 17.32
C VAL A 147 0.55 6.08 18.77
N GLU A 148 -0.50 6.52 19.47
CA GLU A 148 -0.76 6.08 20.85
C GLU A 148 -1.05 4.58 20.95
N LYS A 149 -1.81 4.01 20.01
CA LYS A 149 -2.09 2.56 19.96
C LYS A 149 -0.84 1.74 19.64
N ALA A 150 0.04 2.25 18.78
CA ALA A 150 1.28 1.57 18.37
C ALA A 150 2.33 1.55 19.49
N LYS A 151 2.28 2.47 20.46
CA LYS A 151 3.11 2.43 21.68
C LYS A 151 2.67 1.36 22.68
N GLN A 152 1.38 0.99 22.67
CA GLN A 152 0.80 0.05 23.63
C GLN A 152 0.86 -1.41 23.17
N LYS A 153 0.81 -1.67 21.86
CA LYS A 153 1.20 -2.97 21.28
C LYS A 153 2.70 -3.12 21.31
#